data_AF-A0ABD6GG28-F1
#
_entry.id   AF-A0ABD6GG28-F1
#
_cell.length_a   1.000
_cell.length_b   1.000
_cell.length_c   1.000
_cell.angle_alpha   90.00
_cell.angle_beta   90.00
_cell.angle_gamma   90.00
#
_symmetry.space_group_name_H-M   'P 1'
#
loop_
_entity.id
_entity.type
_entity.pdbx_description
1 polymer ?
#
loop_
_entity_poly.entity_id
_entity_poly.type
_entity_poly.pdbx_seq_one_letter_code
_entity_poly.pdbx_strand_id
1 'polypeptide(L)'
;MVYLRSITRKNLDWADCPVHLKKIIDVAKTIEFSSNITFFTGENGSGKSTIIKIIAAGMDAYALGYSGHVTSDPYLNITSKLSELYYFSRTKKARTRMLLRSEDILGYVKYLNDYEIDNGKETHSSSLKKNSFDNQQLIDTINSNQLGIKSYGQILIELINNRVHDEGLYLLDEPDTPLSCLLYTPDAAAERSRGVVGGRRAL
;
A
#
# COMPACT_ATOMS: atom_id res chain seq x y z
N MET A 1 -13.48 -7.18 16.81
CA MET A 1 -13.81 -5.96 17.58
C MET A 1 -13.58 -4.75 16.68
N VAL A 2 -14.47 -3.76 16.68
CA VAL A 2 -14.34 -2.57 15.83
C VAL A 2 -13.54 -1.47 16.54
N TYR A 3 -12.37 -1.12 16.02
CA TYR A 3 -11.47 -0.12 16.62
C TYR A 3 -11.84 1.34 16.30
N LEU A 4 -12.38 1.57 15.10
CA LEU A 4 -12.85 2.86 14.60
C LEU A 4 -14.36 2.74 14.40
N ARG A 5 -15.18 3.52 15.12
CA ARG A 5 -16.65 3.48 15.00
C ARG A 5 -17.16 4.39 13.90
N SER A 6 -16.56 5.56 13.75
CA SER A 6 -16.92 6.49 12.70
C SER A 6 -15.83 7.51 12.43
N ILE A 7 -15.87 8.08 11.22
CA ILE A 7 -15.18 9.31 10.87
C ILE A 7 -16.20 10.36 10.46
N THR A 8 -16.08 11.54 11.03
CA THR A 8 -17.01 12.65 10.79
C THR A 8 -16.22 13.87 10.37
N ARG A 9 -16.52 14.40 9.18
CA ARG A 9 -15.91 15.63 8.68
C ARG A 9 -16.28 16.80 9.59
N LYS A 10 -15.29 17.59 10.00
CA LYS A 10 -15.48 18.82 10.79
C LYS A 10 -16.29 19.83 9.98
N ASN A 11 -17.00 20.71 10.67
CA ASN A 11 -17.64 21.85 10.02
C ASN A 11 -16.52 22.83 9.65
N LEU A 12 -16.15 22.86 8.37
CA LEU A 12 -15.12 23.75 7.83
C LEU A 12 -15.81 24.90 7.12
N ASP A 13 -15.29 26.11 7.30
CA ASP A 13 -15.64 27.21 6.42
C ASP A 13 -15.03 26.92 5.05
N TRP A 14 -15.89 26.50 4.12
CA TRP A 14 -15.48 26.08 2.79
C TRP A 14 -14.92 27.24 1.96
N ALA A 15 -15.07 28.49 2.40
CA ALA A 15 -14.53 29.66 1.69
C ALA A 15 -13.01 29.56 1.49
N ASP A 16 -12.28 29.10 2.51
CA ASP A 16 -10.80 29.12 2.52
C ASP A 16 -10.14 27.79 2.11
N CYS A 17 -10.94 26.74 1.86
CA CYS A 17 -10.39 25.44 1.49
C CYS A 17 -9.93 25.43 0.01
N PRO A 18 -8.67 25.07 -0.28
CA PRO A 18 -8.18 24.95 -1.65
C PRO A 18 -9.08 24.05 -2.51
N VAL A 19 -9.40 24.49 -3.72
CA VAL A 19 -10.38 23.83 -4.62
C VAL A 19 -10.02 22.37 -4.90
N HIS A 20 -8.73 22.02 -4.95
CA HIS A 20 -8.28 20.65 -5.13
C HIS A 20 -8.62 19.75 -3.92
N LEU A 21 -8.59 20.28 -2.69
CA LEU A 21 -8.99 19.54 -1.49
C LEU A 21 -10.52 19.36 -1.44
N LYS A 22 -11.30 20.34 -1.93
CA LYS A 22 -12.76 20.23 -2.00
C LYS A 22 -13.22 19.02 -2.83
N LYS A 23 -12.59 18.79 -3.98
CA LYS A 23 -12.87 17.62 -4.83
C LYS A 23 -12.47 16.29 -4.18
N ILE A 24 -11.43 16.31 -3.34
CA ILE A 24 -10.94 15.13 -2.61
C ILE A 24 -11.87 14.76 -1.44
N ILE A 25 -12.60 15.73 -0.88
CA ILE A 25 -13.36 15.60 0.37
C ILE A 25 -14.88 15.57 0.14
N ASP A 26 -15.35 15.47 -1.12
CA ASP A 26 -16.78 15.29 -1.43
C ASP A 26 -17.27 13.86 -1.18
N VAL A 27 -16.84 13.30 -0.05
CA VAL A 27 -17.26 12.02 0.50
C VAL A 27 -18.28 12.31 1.60
N ALA A 28 -19.13 11.33 1.91
CA ALA A 28 -20.14 11.42 2.96
C ALA A 28 -19.61 12.12 4.23
N LYS A 29 -20.41 13.07 4.76
CA LYS A 29 -20.05 13.86 5.94
C LYS A 29 -19.66 12.98 7.14
N THR A 30 -20.32 11.83 7.27
CA THR A 30 -20.02 10.82 8.27
C THR A 30 -19.96 9.46 7.60
N ILE A 31 -18.94 8.66 7.96
CA ILE A 31 -18.83 7.26 7.60
C ILE A 31 -18.79 6.46 8.90
N GLU A 32 -19.70 5.51 9.05
CA GLU A 32 -19.80 4.63 10.22
C GLU A 32 -19.27 3.24 9.88
N PHE A 33 -18.62 2.61 10.86
CA PHE A 33 -18.06 1.27 10.76
C PHE A 33 -18.76 0.38 11.79
N SER A 34 -19.65 -0.47 11.31
CA SER A 34 -20.41 -1.42 12.13
C SER A 34 -19.83 -2.84 12.11
N SER A 35 -18.85 -3.09 11.23
CA SER A 35 -18.29 -4.41 10.96
C SER A 35 -16.77 -4.43 11.09
N ASN A 36 -16.19 -5.58 11.47
CA ASN A 36 -14.73 -5.74 11.57
C ASN A 36 -14.03 -5.63 10.21
N ILE A 37 -14.75 -5.93 9.13
CA ILE A 37 -14.28 -5.80 7.74
C ILE A 37 -15.20 -4.80 7.04
N THR A 38 -14.61 -3.82 6.37
CA THR A 38 -15.33 -2.79 5.61
C THR A 38 -14.68 -2.64 4.25
N PHE A 39 -15.48 -2.71 3.18
CA PHE A 39 -15.03 -2.51 1.81
C PHE A 39 -15.45 -1.12 1.33
N PHE A 40 -14.51 -0.37 0.76
CA PHE A 40 -14.81 0.85 0.03
C PHE A 40 -14.96 0.51 -1.46
N THR A 41 -16.12 0.78 -2.04
CA THR A 41 -16.42 0.54 -3.46
C THR A 41 -16.77 1.84 -4.16
N GLY A 42 -16.66 1.87 -5.49
CA GLY A 42 -16.92 3.06 -6.30
C GLY A 42 -16.02 3.16 -7.53
N GLU A 43 -16.29 4.14 -8.39
CA GLU A 43 -15.55 4.36 -9.65
C GLU A 43 -14.08 4.76 -9.43
N ASN A 44 -13.27 4.64 -10.47
CA ASN A 44 -11.90 5.16 -10.45
C ASN A 44 -11.93 6.68 -10.26
N GLY A 45 -11.12 7.18 -9.32
CA GLY A 45 -11.12 8.59 -8.95
C GLY A 45 -12.18 9.01 -7.92
N SER A 46 -13.00 8.09 -7.39
CA SER A 46 -14.01 8.42 -6.36
C SER A 46 -13.46 8.70 -4.95
N GLY A 47 -12.13 8.66 -4.76
CA GLY A 47 -11.49 8.98 -3.47
C GLY A 47 -11.36 7.82 -2.47
N LYS A 48 -11.55 6.56 -2.89
CA LYS A 48 -11.39 5.36 -2.04
C LYS A 48 -10.03 5.28 -1.35
N SER A 49 -8.96 5.34 -2.13
CA SER A 49 -7.58 5.35 -1.61
C SER A 49 -7.33 6.54 -0.70
N THR A 50 -7.92 7.69 -1.03
CA THR A 50 -7.80 8.90 -0.20
C THR A 50 -8.43 8.70 1.17
N ILE A 51 -9.65 8.16 1.25
CA ILE A 51 -10.31 7.94 2.54
C ILE A 51 -9.56 6.90 3.38
N ILE A 52 -9.03 5.85 2.76
CA ILE A 52 -8.20 4.83 3.43
C ILE A 52 -6.94 5.48 4.01
N LYS A 53 -6.25 6.32 3.24
CA LYS A 53 -5.07 7.05 3.68
C LYS A 53 -5.41 8.02 4.83
N ILE A 54 -6.51 8.77 4.71
CA ILE A 54 -7.00 9.67 5.78
C ILE A 54 -7.23 8.90 7.07
N ILE A 55 -7.86 7.72 6.99
CA ILE A 55 -8.05 6.83 8.12
C ILE A 55 -6.71 6.37 8.68
N ALA A 56 -5.75 6.02 7.83
CA ALA A 56 -4.43 5.58 8.26
C ALA A 56 -3.67 6.67 9.03
N ALA A 57 -3.67 7.90 8.51
CA ALA A 57 -3.06 9.05 9.17
C ALA A 57 -3.77 9.37 10.49
N GLY A 58 -5.10 9.47 10.48
CA GLY A 58 -5.89 9.77 11.67
C GLY A 58 -5.75 8.69 12.75
N MET A 59 -5.70 7.42 12.35
CA MET A 59 -5.51 6.30 13.27
C MET A 59 -4.06 6.09 13.69
N ASP A 60 -3.11 6.90 13.25
CA ASP A 60 -1.70 6.77 13.60
C ASP A 60 -1.16 5.37 13.22
N ALA A 61 -1.35 5.00 11.95
CA ALA A 61 -0.89 3.75 11.36
C ALA A 61 0.52 3.85 10.78
N TYR A 62 1.22 2.72 10.71
CA TYR A 62 2.49 2.56 10.02
C TYR A 62 2.25 2.28 8.53
N ALA A 63 3.05 2.87 7.65
CA ALA A 63 3.03 2.53 6.22
C ALA A 63 4.04 1.41 5.95
N LEU A 64 3.62 0.35 5.23
CA LEU A 64 4.59 -0.64 4.73
C LEU A 64 5.50 0.04 3.69
N GLY A 65 6.80 -0.27 3.65
CA GLY A 65 7.73 0.32 2.68
C GLY A 65 8.37 1.66 3.08
N TYR A 66 7.79 2.37 4.05
CA TYR A 66 8.43 3.52 4.71
C TYR A 66 8.77 3.18 6.17
N SER A 67 9.94 3.59 6.65
CA SER A 67 10.37 3.31 8.03
C SER A 67 9.69 4.24 9.05
N GLY A 68 8.36 4.25 9.10
CA GLY A 68 7.64 5.12 10.02
C GLY A 68 6.12 5.16 9.87
N HIS A 69 5.54 6.12 10.60
CA HIS A 69 4.11 6.42 10.58
C HIS A 69 3.72 7.06 9.25
N VAL A 70 2.46 6.85 8.83
CA VAL A 70 1.88 7.47 7.63
C VAL A 70 2.02 8.99 7.64
N THR A 71 1.91 9.61 8.81
CA THR A 71 2.08 11.07 8.98
C THR A 71 3.50 11.56 8.72
N SER A 72 4.49 10.68 8.82
CA SER A 72 5.90 10.98 8.57
C SER A 72 6.34 10.61 7.15
N ASP A 73 5.51 9.95 6.35
CA ASP A 73 5.82 9.58 4.98
C ASP A 73 5.75 10.83 4.07
N PRO A 74 6.86 11.24 3.40
CA PRO A 74 6.89 12.39 2.51
C PRO A 74 5.85 12.32 1.38
N TYR A 75 5.52 11.11 0.91
CA TYR A 75 4.54 10.87 -0.15
C TYR A 75 3.08 10.89 0.35
N LEU A 76 2.86 10.90 1.67
CA LEU A 76 1.55 10.93 2.31
C LEU A 76 1.31 12.17 3.17
N ASN A 77 2.20 13.18 3.14
CA ASN A 77 2.08 14.39 3.97
C ASN A 77 0.72 15.10 3.81
N ILE A 78 0.16 15.14 2.60
CA ILE A 78 -1.17 15.73 2.36
C ILE A 78 -2.27 15.03 3.16
N THR A 79 -2.12 13.73 3.38
CA THR A 79 -3.04 12.88 4.12
C THR A 79 -3.10 13.26 5.60
N SER A 80 -1.97 13.65 6.20
CA SER A 80 -1.93 14.11 7.58
C SER A 80 -2.82 15.34 7.75
N LYS A 81 -2.64 16.34 6.89
CA LYS A 81 -3.46 17.56 6.87
C LYS A 81 -4.93 17.26 6.62
N LEU A 82 -5.22 16.35 5.68
CA LEU A 82 -6.59 15.91 5.41
C LEU A 82 -7.22 15.21 6.61
N SER A 83 -6.46 14.43 7.38
CA SER A 83 -6.97 13.76 8.59
C SER A 83 -7.38 14.74 9.68
N GLU A 84 -6.72 15.89 9.80
CA GLU A 84 -7.10 16.93 10.75
C GLU A 84 -8.48 17.53 10.48
N LEU A 85 -9.01 17.35 9.26
CA LEU A 85 -10.35 17.78 8.85
C LEU A 85 -11.46 16.84 9.32
N TYR A 86 -11.11 15.73 9.99
CA TYR A 86 -12.05 14.73 10.48
C TYR A 86 -11.94 14.52 11.99
N TYR A 87 -13.07 14.20 12.62
CA TYR A 87 -13.14 13.60 13.94
C TYR A 87 -13.18 12.08 13.80
N PHE A 88 -12.41 11.38 14.62
CA PHE A 88 -12.33 9.92 14.64
C PHE A 88 -12.94 9.40 15.95
N SER A 89 -14.09 8.76 15.86
CA SER A 89 -14.71 8.08 17.01
C SER A 89 -14.10 6.69 17.16
N ARG A 90 -13.35 6.46 18.25
CA ARG A 90 -12.59 5.22 18.46
C ARG A 90 -13.16 4.46 19.64
N THR A 91 -13.16 3.12 19.55
CA THR A 91 -13.54 2.27 20.69
C THR A 91 -12.32 2.03 21.59
N LYS A 92 -11.22 1.56 21.00
CA LYS A 92 -9.95 1.24 21.67
C LYS A 92 -8.82 1.49 20.69
N LYS A 93 -7.63 1.83 21.18
CA LYS A 93 -6.44 1.88 20.35
C LYS A 93 -6.01 0.45 20.01
N ALA A 94 -6.07 0.06 18.74
CA ALA A 94 -5.54 -1.22 18.28
C ALA A 94 -4.03 -1.29 18.56
N ARG A 95 -3.52 -2.46 18.94
CA ARG A 95 -2.07 -2.64 19.21
C ARG A 95 -1.27 -2.37 17.95
N THR A 96 -1.68 -3.01 16.86
CA THR A 96 -1.09 -2.84 15.53
C THR A 96 -2.03 -2.04 14.65
N ARG A 97 -1.47 -1.08 13.89
CA ARG A 97 -2.21 -0.26 12.91
C ARG A 97 -1.33 -0.11 11.69
N MET A 98 -1.76 -0.64 10.56
CA MET A 98 -0.90 -0.74 9.37
C MET A 98 -1.67 -0.36 8.12
N LEU A 99 -1.03 0.45 7.27
CA LEU A 99 -1.43 0.73 5.90
C LEU A 99 -0.56 -0.11 4.97
N LEU A 100 -1.23 -0.93 4.15
CA LEU A 100 -0.62 -1.72 3.10
C LEU A 100 -1.08 -1.17 1.76
N ARG A 101 -0.15 -0.70 0.94
CA ARG A 101 -0.44 -0.27 -0.43
C ARG A 101 0.22 -1.20 -1.43
N SER A 102 -0.41 -1.38 -2.58
CA SER A 102 0.16 -2.15 -3.68
C SER A 102 1.53 -1.60 -4.11
N GLU A 103 1.70 -0.28 -4.17
CA GLU A 103 2.92 0.34 -4.67
C GLU A 103 4.12 0.11 -3.75
N ASP A 104 3.89 0.02 -2.43
CA ASP A 104 4.93 -0.28 -1.46
C ASP A 104 5.45 -1.71 -1.62
N ILE A 105 4.53 -2.66 -1.85
CA ILE A 105 4.87 -4.06 -2.10
C ILE A 105 5.62 -4.18 -3.43
N LEU A 106 5.10 -3.58 -4.50
CA LEU A 106 5.74 -3.61 -5.82
C LEU A 106 7.14 -2.98 -5.78
N GLY A 107 7.30 -1.84 -5.09
CA GLY A 107 8.59 -1.19 -4.90
C GLY A 107 9.60 -2.06 -4.15
N TYR A 108 9.15 -2.74 -3.09
CA TYR A 108 9.99 -3.64 -2.32
C TYR A 108 10.42 -4.88 -3.12
N VAL A 109 9.52 -5.48 -3.90
CA VAL A 109 9.85 -6.62 -4.76
C VAL A 109 10.83 -6.24 -5.87
N LYS A 110 10.61 -5.07 -6.51
CA LYS A 110 11.56 -4.55 -7.52
C LYS A 110 12.95 -4.35 -6.93
N TYR A 111 13.03 -3.75 -5.75
CA TYR A 111 14.28 -3.59 -5.03
C TYR A 111 14.99 -4.93 -4.81
N LEU A 112 14.28 -5.97 -4.36
CA LEU A 112 14.89 -7.30 -4.17
C LEU A 112 15.39 -7.93 -5.48
N ASN A 113 14.62 -7.81 -6.57
CA ASN A 113 15.02 -8.34 -7.87
C ASN A 113 16.22 -7.59 -8.47
N ASP A 114 16.23 -6.26 -8.36
CA ASP A 114 17.35 -5.43 -8.84
C ASP A 114 18.62 -5.75 -8.04
N TYR A 115 18.47 -6.07 -6.75
CA TYR A 115 19.56 -6.61 -5.91
C TYR A 115 20.11 -7.93 -6.45
N GLU A 116 19.28 -8.87 -6.91
CA GLU A 116 19.75 -10.13 -7.47
C GLU A 116 20.46 -9.95 -8.82
N ILE A 117 19.96 -9.04 -9.67
CA ILE A 117 20.53 -8.75 -10.99
C ILE A 117 21.92 -8.11 -10.84
N ASP A 118 22.08 -7.18 -9.90
CA ASP A 118 23.38 -6.56 -9.62
C ASP A 118 24.36 -7.52 -8.93
N ASN A 119 23.90 -8.44 -8.06
CA ASN A 119 24.76 -9.43 -7.41
C ASN A 119 25.19 -10.60 -8.32
N GLY A 120 24.81 -10.60 -9.61
CA GLY A 120 25.54 -11.31 -10.66
C GLY A 120 26.92 -10.72 -10.96
N LYS A 121 27.26 -9.56 -10.36
CA LYS A 121 28.58 -8.97 -10.30
C LYS A 121 28.89 -8.62 -8.84
N GLU A 122 29.86 -9.34 -8.28
CA GLU A 122 30.38 -9.09 -6.94
C GLU A 122 30.70 -7.60 -6.71
N THR A 123 30.56 -7.18 -5.45
CA THR A 123 30.92 -5.87 -4.85
C THR A 123 29.84 -4.79 -4.84
N HIS A 124 29.15 -4.65 -3.70
CA HIS A 124 29.13 -3.43 -2.87
C HIS A 124 28.22 -3.58 -1.64
N SER A 125 28.70 -4.30 -0.63
CA SER A 125 28.03 -4.51 0.67
C SER A 125 28.23 -3.36 1.67
N SER A 126 28.21 -2.10 1.22
CA SER A 126 28.64 -0.98 2.09
C SER A 126 27.82 0.30 2.00
N SER A 127 26.51 0.24 1.75
CA SER A 127 25.68 1.47 1.81
C SER A 127 24.29 1.40 2.43
N LEU A 128 23.87 0.28 3.04
CA LEU A 128 22.51 0.23 3.64
C LEU A 128 22.47 -0.22 5.11
N LYS A 129 23.50 0.14 5.86
CA LYS A 129 23.35 0.42 7.29
C LYS A 129 22.76 1.81 7.46
N LYS A 130 21.43 1.95 7.37
CA LYS A 130 20.59 3.01 7.99
C LYS A 130 19.24 3.00 7.30
N ASN A 131 18.26 2.31 7.91
CA ASN A 131 16.84 2.70 8.02
C ASN A 131 16.08 1.51 8.65
N SER A 132 16.61 1.03 9.77
CA SER A 132 16.16 -0.19 10.44
C SER A 132 15.06 0.14 11.44
N PHE A 133 13.81 -0.13 11.07
CA PHE A 133 12.85 -0.75 11.98
C PHE A 133 12.09 -1.85 11.22
N ASP A 134 12.23 -3.07 11.76
CA ASP A 134 11.52 -4.32 11.46
C ASP A 134 11.47 -4.89 10.03
N ASN A 135 12.22 -4.33 9.07
CA ASN A 135 12.41 -5.01 7.79
C ASN A 135 13.33 -6.25 7.88
N GLN A 136 14.08 -6.44 8.97
CA GLN A 136 15.02 -7.54 9.10
C GLN A 136 14.32 -8.91 9.07
N GLN A 137 13.19 -9.10 9.76
CA GLN A 137 12.45 -10.37 9.71
C GLN A 137 11.81 -10.63 8.34
N LEU A 138 11.39 -9.56 7.65
CA LEU A 138 10.87 -9.63 6.28
C LEU A 138 11.98 -10.06 5.32
N ILE A 139 13.14 -9.42 5.46
CA ILE A 139 14.38 -9.70 4.75
C ILE A 139 14.84 -11.14 5.06
N ASP A 140 14.80 -11.61 6.30
CA ASP A 140 15.25 -12.94 6.70
C ASP A 140 14.28 -14.04 6.24
N THR A 141 12.96 -13.79 6.28
CA THR A 141 11.94 -14.74 5.80
C THR A 141 11.99 -14.89 4.27
N ILE A 142 12.37 -13.82 3.57
CA ILE A 142 12.53 -13.85 2.10
C ILE A 142 13.92 -14.36 1.69
N ASN A 143 15.00 -13.95 2.37
CA ASN A 143 16.36 -14.44 2.15
C ASN A 143 16.49 -15.96 2.37
N SER A 144 15.70 -16.52 3.29
CA SER A 144 15.64 -17.97 3.53
C SER A 144 14.89 -18.75 2.45
N ASN A 145 14.17 -18.07 1.55
CA ASN A 145 13.40 -18.68 0.46
C ASN A 145 13.84 -18.11 -0.90
N GLN A 146 14.83 -18.76 -1.52
CA GLN A 146 15.21 -18.66 -2.95
C GLN A 146 14.52 -17.52 -3.73
N LEU A 147 15.16 -16.36 -3.71
CA LEU A 147 14.63 -15.04 -4.06
C LEU A 147 14.20 -14.85 -5.54
N GLY A 148 14.30 -15.87 -6.41
CA GLY A 148 13.95 -15.78 -7.83
C GLY A 148 12.59 -16.39 -8.25
N ILE A 149 11.74 -16.87 -7.33
CA ILE A 149 10.58 -17.75 -7.70
C ILE A 149 9.21 -17.28 -7.15
N LYS A 150 9.14 -16.23 -6.31
CA LYS A 150 7.86 -15.80 -5.72
C LYS A 150 7.14 -14.74 -6.58
N SER A 151 5.87 -14.98 -6.87
CA SER A 151 5.01 -13.97 -7.49
C SER A 151 4.68 -12.83 -6.52
N TYR A 152 4.33 -11.65 -7.04
CA TYR A 152 3.89 -10.50 -6.22
C TYR A 152 2.76 -10.88 -5.24
N GLY A 153 1.84 -11.74 -5.67
CA GLY A 153 0.73 -12.23 -4.84
C GLY A 153 1.20 -13.14 -3.70
N GLN A 154 2.20 -13.99 -3.94
CA GLN A 154 2.78 -14.83 -2.88
C GLN A 154 3.47 -13.97 -1.80
N ILE A 155 4.16 -12.90 -2.22
CA ILE A 155 4.81 -11.96 -1.30
C ILE A 155 3.78 -11.20 -0.47
N LEU A 156 2.66 -10.76 -1.07
CA LEU A 156 1.55 -10.18 -0.33
C LEU A 156 0.97 -11.16 0.71
N ILE A 157 0.72 -12.41 0.32
CA ILE A 157 0.14 -13.43 1.23
C ILE A 157 1.10 -13.68 2.40
N GLU A 158 2.39 -13.79 2.15
CA GLU A 158 3.42 -13.97 3.18
C GLU A 158 3.49 -12.77 4.12
N LEU A 159 3.44 -11.54 3.60
CA LEU A 159 3.37 -10.32 4.39
C LEU A 159 2.14 -10.31 5.31
N ILE A 160 0.98 -10.67 4.76
CA ILE A 160 -0.26 -10.77 5.53
C ILE A 160 -0.09 -11.81 6.63
N ASN A 161 0.34 -13.03 6.30
CA ASN A 161 0.48 -14.12 7.27
C ASN A 161 1.46 -13.80 8.40
N ASN A 162 2.53 -13.04 8.12
CA ASN A 162 3.57 -12.75 9.10
C ASN A 162 3.29 -11.49 9.94
N ARG A 163 2.54 -10.52 9.41
CA ARG A 163 2.35 -9.19 10.05
C ARG A 163 0.91 -8.88 10.44
N VAL A 164 -0.05 -9.65 9.95
CA VAL A 164 -1.46 -9.52 10.34
C VAL A 164 -1.73 -10.51 11.46
N HIS A 165 -1.88 -9.97 12.66
CA HIS A 165 -2.27 -10.68 13.87
C HIS A 165 -3.67 -10.29 14.34
N ASP A 166 -4.28 -11.12 15.19
CA ASP A 166 -5.69 -11.06 15.62
C ASP A 166 -6.14 -9.75 16.30
N GLU A 167 -5.21 -8.86 16.71
CA GLU A 167 -5.51 -7.60 17.40
C GLU A 167 -4.98 -6.34 16.69
N GLY A 168 -5.32 -6.17 15.41
CA GLY A 168 -4.88 -5.01 14.63
C GLY A 168 -5.96 -4.32 13.80
N LEU A 169 -5.68 -3.07 13.43
CA LEU A 169 -6.39 -2.34 12.38
C LEU A 169 -5.53 -2.37 11.12
N TYR A 170 -6.01 -3.04 10.09
CA TYR A 170 -5.30 -3.16 8.81
C TYR A 170 -6.08 -2.42 7.74
N LEU A 171 -5.39 -1.53 7.04
CA LEU A 171 -5.90 -0.68 5.99
C LEU A 171 -5.22 -1.11 4.70
N LEU A 172 -5.98 -1.62 3.75
CA LEU A 172 -5.46 -2.16 2.50
C LEU A 172 -5.89 -1.24 1.35
N ASP A 173 -4.92 -0.66 0.64
CA ASP A 173 -5.14 0.14 -0.56
C ASP A 173 -4.72 -0.69 -1.79
N GLU A 174 -5.68 -1.01 -2.65
CA GLU A 174 -5.50 -1.87 -3.84
C GLU A 174 -4.81 -3.22 -3.59
N PRO A 175 -5.27 -4.04 -2.61
CA PRO A 175 -4.65 -5.33 -2.32
C PRO A 175 -4.81 -6.36 -3.45
N ASP A 176 -5.69 -6.13 -4.41
CA ASP A 176 -5.91 -6.96 -5.59
C ASP A 176 -4.82 -6.79 -6.66
N THR A 177 -4.16 -5.62 -6.72
CA THR A 177 -3.09 -5.34 -7.68
C THR A 177 -1.96 -6.39 -7.66
N PRO A 178 -1.34 -6.74 -6.52
CA PRO A 178 -0.33 -7.81 -6.46
C PRO A 178 -0.92 -9.22 -6.64
N LEU A 179 -2.23 -9.44 -6.40
CA LEU A 179 -2.90 -10.72 -6.61
C LEU A 179 -3.33 -10.95 -8.05
N SER A 180 -3.40 -9.88 -8.85
CA SER A 180 -3.63 -9.97 -10.28
C SER A 180 -2.53 -10.83 -10.91
N CYS A 181 -2.91 -11.75 -11.80
CA CYS A 181 -2.00 -12.63 -12.54
C CYS A 181 -1.06 -11.83 -13.46
N LEU A 182 -0.08 -11.15 -12.89
CA LEU A 182 1.12 -10.71 -13.56
C LEU A 182 2.24 -11.69 -13.16
N LEU A 183 2.23 -12.84 -13.84
CA LEU A 183 3.46 -13.59 -14.07
C LEU A 183 4.36 -12.69 -14.92
N TYR A 184 5.15 -11.82 -14.28
CA TYR A 184 6.33 -11.27 -14.93
C TYR A 184 7.41 -12.36 -14.88
N THR A 185 7.20 -13.45 -15.64
CA THR A 185 8.33 -14.24 -16.08
C THR A 185 9.07 -13.39 -17.11
N PRO A 186 10.41 -13.37 -17.13
CA PRO A 186 11.19 -12.71 -18.17
C PRO A 186 10.73 -13.09 -19.60
N ASP A 187 10.16 -14.29 -19.76
CA ASP A 187 9.63 -14.81 -21.01
C ASP A 187 8.34 -14.12 -21.49
N ALA A 188 7.47 -13.65 -20.59
CA ALA A 188 6.20 -13.02 -20.97
C ALA A 188 6.41 -11.64 -21.64
N ALA A 189 7.52 -10.96 -21.33
CA ALA A 189 7.92 -9.73 -22.03
C ALA A 189 8.50 -10.03 -23.43
N ALA A 190 9.14 -11.19 -23.61
CA ALA A 190 9.69 -11.63 -24.89
C ALA A 190 8.62 -12.11 -25.88
N GLU A 191 7.49 -12.61 -25.42
CA GLU A 191 6.36 -12.96 -26.30
C GLU A 191 5.61 -11.73 -26.83
N ARG A 192 5.54 -10.63 -26.06
CA ARG A 192 4.92 -9.37 -26.53
C ARG A 192 5.71 -8.67 -27.64
N SER A 193 7.03 -8.88 -27.73
CA SER A 193 7.85 -8.36 -28.84
C SER A 193 7.84 -9.24 -30.09
N ARG A 194 7.29 -10.47 -30.02
CA ARG A 194 7.16 -11.40 -31.16
C ARG A 194 5.76 -11.40 -31.81
N GLY A 195 4.81 -10.62 -31.27
CA GLY A 195 3.41 -10.61 -31.70
C GLY A 195 3.03 -9.61 -32.80
N VAL A 196 3.97 -9.01 -33.54
CA VAL A 196 3.65 -8.16 -34.71
C VAL A 196 4.55 -8.51 -35.90
N VAL A 197 4.33 -9.68 -36.49
CA VAL A 197 4.64 -9.90 -37.92
C VAL A 197 3.41 -10.56 -38.55
N GLY A 198 2.33 -9.78 -38.63
CA GLY A 198 1.16 -10.09 -39.43
C GLY A 198 1.29 -9.44 -40.81
N GLY A 199 1.47 -10.27 -41.84
CA GLY A 199 0.91 -10.01 -43.16
C GLY A 199 1.85 -9.41 -44.21
N ARG A 200 2.32 -10.26 -45.11
CA ARG A 200 2.05 -10.17 -46.56
C ARG A 200 2.77 -11.28 -47.31
N ARG A 201 2.00 -12.18 -47.92
CA ARG A 201 2.16 -12.48 -49.35
C ARG A 201 0.90 -13.11 -49.90
N ALA A 202 0.27 -12.34 -50.78
CA ALA A 202 -0.68 -12.80 -51.77
C ALA A 202 0.06 -13.66 -52.80
N LEU A 203 -0.46 -14.85 -53.07
CA LEU A 203 -1.04 -15.32 -54.33
C LEU A 203 -1.46 -16.77 -54.14
#